data_AF-A0A967UKK1-F1
#
_entry.id   AF-A0A967UKK1-F1
#
_cell.length_a   1.000
_cell.length_b   1.000
_cell.length_c   1.000
_cell.angle_alpha   90.00
_cell.angle_beta   90.00
_cell.angle_gamma   90.00
#
_symmetry.space_group_name_H-M   'P 1'
#
loop_
_entity.id
_entity.type
_entity.pdbx_description
1 polymer ?
#
loop_
_entity_poly.entity_id
_entity_poly.type
_entity_poly.pdbx_seq_one_letter_code
_entity_poly.pdbx_strand_id
1 'polypeptide(L)' 'GGRRAVTRWQVLRRYDRDSLSLIELTLETGRTHQIRVHFSEMNHPVLGDPVYSRA' A
#
# COMPACT_ATOMS: atom_id res chain seq x y z
N GLY A 1 -15.98 10.83 7.91
CA GLY A 1 -16.55 9.91 6.92
C GLY A 1 -15.51 9.64 5.85
N GLY A 2 -15.15 8.37 5.63
CA GLY A 2 -14.22 7.99 4.56
C GLY A 2 -14.82 8.30 3.19
N ARG A 3 -14.07 8.95 2.32
CA ARG A 3 -14.43 9.11 0.90
C ARG A 3 -14.05 7.83 0.17
N ARG A 4 -14.83 7.42 -0.84
CA ARG A 4 -14.51 6.26 -1.69
C ARG A 4 -13.07 6.38 -2.21
N ALA A 5 -12.26 5.37 -1.94
CA ALA A 5 -10.89 5.24 -2.41
C ALA A 5 -10.68 3.80 -2.87
N VAL A 6 -10.20 3.62 -4.10
CA VAL A 6 -10.06 2.30 -4.71
C VAL A 6 -8.69 2.18 -5.39
N THR A 7 -7.93 1.20 -4.92
CA THR A 7 -6.61 0.82 -5.42
C THR A 7 -6.66 -0.66 -5.72
N ARG A 8 -6.46 -1.03 -6.99
CA ARG A 8 -6.21 -2.42 -7.38
C ARG A 8 -4.73 -2.68 -7.30
N TRP A 9 -4.37 -3.89 -6.91
CA TRP A 9 -2.97 -4.29 -6.79
C TRP A 9 -2.80 -5.76 -7.12
N GLN A 10 -1.61 -6.09 -7.61
CA GLN A 10 -1.18 -7.47 -7.82
C GLN A 10 0.28 -7.64 -7.42
N VAL A 11 0.62 -8.82 -6.88
CA VAL A 11 1.99 -9.14 -6.52
C VAL A 11 2.77 -9.52 -7.77
N LEU A 12 3.85 -8.79 -8.05
CA LEU A 12 4.78 -9.13 -9.13
C LEU A 12 5.89 -10.07 -8.63
N ARG A 13 6.36 -9.86 -7.39
CA ARG A 13 7.42 -10.67 -6.77
C ARG A 13 7.34 -10.59 -5.25
N ARG A 14 7.68 -11.70 -4.56
CA ARG A 14 7.87 -11.75 -3.11
C ARG A 14 9.36 -11.89 -2.78
N TYR A 15 9.80 -11.20 -1.73
CA TYR A 15 11.13 -11.26 -1.16
C TYR A 15 10.99 -11.76 0.28
N ASP A 16 10.84 -13.08 0.44
CA ASP A 16 10.49 -13.70 1.72
C ASP A 16 11.53 -13.43 2.81
N ARG A 17 12.82 -13.35 2.44
CA ARG A 17 13.91 -13.02 3.38
C ARG A 17 13.73 -11.67 4.07
N ASP A 18 13.22 -10.69 3.34
CA ASP A 18 13.06 -9.32 3.83
C ASP A 18 11.62 -9.06 4.28
N SER A 19 10.72 -10.05 4.16
CA SER A 19 9.27 -9.89 4.36
C SER A 19 8.67 -8.78 3.50
N LEU A 20 9.14 -8.64 2.26
CA LEU A 20 8.71 -7.61 1.31
C LEU A 20 8.02 -8.20 0.09
N SER A 21 7.14 -7.42 -0.53
CA SER A 21 6.52 -7.76 -1.82
C SER A 21 6.64 -6.58 -2.77
N LEU A 22 7.09 -6.85 -3.99
CA LEU A 22 6.98 -5.92 -5.11
C LEU A 22 5.59 -6.10 -5.74
N ILE A 23 4.86 -5.01 -5.84
CA ILE A 23 3.49 -4.99 -6.35
C ILE A 23 3.35 -4.00 -7.48
N GLU A 24 2.42 -4.28 -8.38
CA GLU A 24 1.90 -3.31 -9.34
C GLU A 24 0.60 -2.72 -8.80
N LEU A 25 0.37 -1.45 -9.07
CA LEU A 25 -0.80 -0.70 -8.61
C LEU A 25 -1.56 -0.11 -9.79
N THR A 26 -2.89 -0.18 -9.74
CA THR A 26 -3.78 0.58 -10.63
C THR A 26 -4.76 1.38 -9.77
N LEU A 27 -4.77 2.70 -9.98
CA LEU A 27 -5.62 3.62 -9.21
C LEU A 27 -6.91 3.89 -9.98
N GLU A 28 -8.06 3.54 -9.40
CA GLU A 28 -9.36 4.02 -9.88
C GLU A 28 -9.70 5.41 -9.32
N THR A 29 -9.10 5.76 -8.19
CA THR A 29 -9.22 7.07 -7.54
C THR A 29 -7.85 7.59 -7.14
N GLY A 30 -7.69 8.92 -7.09
CA GLY A 30 -6.48 9.59 -6.61
C GLY A 30 -6.76 10.44 -5.37
N ARG A 31 -6.89 9.83 -4.19
CA ARG A 31 -6.96 10.57 -2.91
C ARG A 31 -5.56 10.82 -2.36
N THR A 32 -5.42 11.86 -1.55
CA THR A 32 -4.15 12.18 -0.88
C THR A 32 -3.68 10.99 -0.06
N HIS A 33 -2.42 10.59 -0.24
CA HIS A 33 -1.79 9.44 0.43
C HIS A 33 -2.49 8.08 0.25
N GLN A 34 -3.42 7.95 -0.71
CA GLN A 34 -4.29 6.79 -0.85
C GLN A 34 -3.54 5.44 -0.79
N ILE A 35 -2.46 5.30 -1.55
CA ILE A 35 -1.63 4.09 -1.57
C ILE A 35 -1.10 3.81 -0.16
N ARG A 36 -0.40 4.78 0.44
CA ARG A 36 0.26 4.65 1.73
C ARG A 36 -0.71 4.25 2.84
N VAL A 37 -1.87 4.89 2.88
CA VAL A 37 -2.92 4.60 3.88
C VAL A 37 -3.51 3.20 3.68
N HIS A 38 -3.93 2.85 2.46
CA HIS A 38 -4.52 1.52 2.19
C HIS A 38 -3.59 0.39 2.61
N PHE A 39 -2.30 0.50 2.25
CA PHE A 39 -1.32 -0.54 2.51
C PHE A 39 -0.93 -0.62 3.98
N SER A 40 -0.88 0.50 4.70
CA SER A 40 -0.72 0.52 6.15
C SER A 40 -1.92 -0.11 6.88
N GLU A 41 -3.16 0.22 6.48
CA GLU A 41 -4.37 -0.39 7.04
C GLU A 41 -4.47 -1.90 6.78
N MET A 42 -3.87 -2.39 5.69
CA MET A 42 -3.75 -3.82 5.37
C MET A 42 -2.57 -4.51 6.08
N ASN A 43 -1.84 -3.83 6.98
CA ASN A 43 -0.61 -4.32 7.64
C ASN A 43 0.54 -4.67 6.66
N HIS A 44 0.56 -4.03 5.50
CA HIS A 44 1.61 -4.17 4.49
C HIS A 44 2.11 -2.78 4.06
N PRO A 45 2.65 -1.96 4.98
CA PRO A 45 2.99 -0.57 4.69
C PRO A 45 4.05 -0.45 3.59
N VAL A 46 4.06 0.69 2.91
CA VAL A 46 5.08 0.99 1.91
C VAL A 46 6.45 1.06 2.57
N LEU A 47 7.41 0.31 2.02
CA LEU A 47 8.78 0.30 2.51
C LEU A 47 9.36 1.72 2.57
N GLY A 48 9.90 2.10 3.72
CA GLY A 48 10.53 3.40 3.94
C GLY A 48 9.55 4.56 4.19
N ASP A 49 8.24 4.31 4.33
CA ASP A 49 7.27 5.35 4.65
C ASP A 49 7.42 5.86 6.09
N PRO A 50 7.87 7.11 6.35
CA PRO A 50 8.13 7.57 7.72
C PRO A 50 6.85 7.85 8.54
N VAL A 51 5.68 7.89 7.91
CA VAL A 51 4.41 8.29 8.55
C VAL A 51 3.52 7.08 8.82
N TYR A 52 3.35 6.20 7.83
CA TYR A 52 2.36 5.11 7.88
C TYR A 52 2.96 3.72 8.10
N SER A 53 4.26 3.60 8.37
CA SER A 53 4.94 2.32 8.65
C SER A 53 5.00 1.91 10.13
N ARG A 54 4.28 2.61 11.02
CA ARG A 54 4.31 2.40 12.48
C ARG A 54 3.16 1.55 13.04
N ALA A 55 2.73 0.53 12.32
CA ALA A 55 1.76 -0.45 12.83
C ALA A 55 2.49 -1.71 13.29
#